data_AF-E2SSC1-F1
#
_entry.id   AF-E2SSC1-F1
#
_cell.length_a   1.000
_cell.length_b   1.000
_cell.length_c   1.000
_cell.angle_alpha   90.00
_cell.angle_beta   90.00
_cell.angle_gamma   90.00
#
_symmetry.space_group_name_H-M   'P 1'
#
loop_
_entity.id
_entity.type
_entity.pdbx_description
1 polymer ?
#
loop_
_entity_poly.entity_id
_entity_poly.type
_entity_poly.pdbx_seq_one_letter_code
_entity_poly.pdbx_strand_id
1 'polypeptide(L)'
;NAYLNGYYDEMVNFLRNVFSAAFKTNDTLEKGVLTGCLRIAKESIFTGLNNFRVVSIFDEISNQRFGFTQPEIDTMLQDYQLKDYQKQMKEWYDGYQFGGCDIYNPWSALMYVDKLANTSRREPESFWANTSGNDIIYRYIKEANPKMRDEFDILAAGGMIEKAVKDDITYREMDQINNVYSFLLYTGYLKAIRCLDEDKRIYQLMIPNKEIKRVFLSIFSEWFDEQVEHSGNSFV
;
A
#
# COMPACT_ATOMS: atom_id res chain seq x y z
N ASN A 1 -4.50 0.78 -14.05
CA ASN A 1 -4.89 0.54 -15.45
C ASN A 1 -4.59 1.72 -16.37
N ALA A 2 -5.15 2.93 -16.19
CA ALA A 2 -4.93 4.05 -17.14
C ALA A 2 -3.46 4.41 -17.43
N TYR A 3 -2.64 4.49 -16.39
CA TYR A 3 -1.20 4.74 -16.53
C TYR A 3 -0.49 3.66 -17.36
N LEU A 4 -0.68 2.38 -17.00
CA LEU A 4 -0.06 1.25 -17.71
C LEU A 4 -0.55 1.09 -19.15
N ASN A 5 -1.75 1.59 -19.47
CA ASN A 5 -2.36 1.48 -20.78
C ASN A 5 -2.26 2.77 -21.62
N GLY A 6 -1.49 3.77 -21.14
CA GLY A 6 -1.17 4.97 -21.93
C GLY A 6 -2.28 6.01 -22.09
N TYR A 7 -3.39 5.93 -21.34
CA TYR A 7 -4.49 6.91 -21.38
C TYR A 7 -4.64 7.72 -20.07
N TYR A 8 -3.52 7.93 -19.37
CA TYR A 8 -3.52 8.63 -18.08
C TYR A 8 -4.03 10.07 -18.20
N ASP A 9 -3.63 10.79 -19.24
CA ASP A 9 -4.00 12.20 -19.41
C ASP A 9 -5.49 12.38 -19.70
N GLU A 10 -6.08 11.50 -20.50
CA GLU A 10 -7.51 11.45 -20.80
C GLU A 10 -8.31 11.16 -19.52
N MET A 11 -7.85 10.19 -18.72
CA MET A 11 -8.47 9.88 -17.43
C MET A 11 -8.38 11.07 -16.47
N VAL A 12 -7.23 11.74 -16.36
CA VAL A 12 -7.07 12.93 -15.52
C VAL A 12 -8.01 14.05 -15.97
N ASN A 13 -8.11 14.29 -17.28
CA ASN A 13 -9.01 15.31 -17.83
C ASN A 13 -10.49 14.98 -17.57
N PHE A 14 -10.88 13.72 -17.72
CA PHE A 14 -12.23 13.26 -17.40
C PHE A 14 -12.56 13.47 -15.91
N LEU A 15 -11.70 12.99 -15.01
CA LEU A 15 -11.89 13.12 -13.56
C LEU A 15 -11.87 14.57 -13.09
N ARG A 16 -11.06 15.44 -13.71
CA ARG A 16 -11.08 16.89 -13.47
C ARG A 16 -12.47 17.48 -13.68
N ASN A 17 -13.14 17.13 -14.78
CA ASN A 17 -14.47 17.63 -15.07
C ASN A 17 -15.52 17.09 -14.09
N VAL A 18 -15.46 15.79 -13.77
CA VAL A 18 -16.36 15.16 -12.79
C VAL A 18 -16.22 15.81 -11.42
N PHE A 19 -14.99 15.95 -10.92
CA PHE A 19 -14.75 16.52 -9.61
C PHE A 19 -15.01 18.02 -9.53
N SER A 20 -14.77 18.77 -10.62
CA SER A 20 -15.18 20.18 -10.67
C SER A 20 -16.70 20.30 -10.58
N ALA A 21 -17.45 19.49 -11.34
CA ALA A 21 -18.91 19.52 -11.28
C ALA A 21 -19.45 19.12 -9.90
N ALA A 22 -18.85 18.09 -9.28
CA ALA A 22 -19.30 17.55 -8.01
C ALA A 22 -18.93 18.41 -6.80
N PHE A 23 -17.70 18.93 -6.73
CA PHE A 23 -17.16 19.60 -5.54
C PHE A 23 -17.10 21.13 -5.63
N LYS A 24 -17.07 21.72 -6.84
CA LYS A 24 -16.89 23.17 -7.01
C LYS A 24 -18.19 23.90 -7.32
N THR A 25 -18.97 23.38 -8.26
CA THR A 25 -20.16 24.05 -8.80
C THR A 25 -21.47 23.47 -8.26
N ASN A 26 -21.39 22.64 -7.21
CA ASN A 26 -22.55 22.00 -6.62
C ASN A 26 -23.01 22.74 -5.38
N ASP A 27 -23.99 23.63 -5.55
CA ASP A 27 -24.57 24.45 -4.47
C ASP A 27 -25.37 23.63 -3.43
N THR A 28 -25.58 22.33 -3.70
CA THR A 28 -26.30 21.41 -2.80
C THR A 28 -25.37 20.51 -1.99
N LEU A 29 -24.06 20.52 -2.29
CA LEU A 29 -23.11 19.67 -1.58
C LEU A 29 -22.73 20.27 -0.23
N GLU A 30 -23.18 19.64 0.85
CA GLU A 30 -22.75 19.98 2.21
C GLU A 30 -21.30 19.52 2.49
N LYS A 31 -20.95 18.29 2.10
CA LYS A 31 -19.62 17.71 2.37
C LYS A 31 -19.25 16.62 1.36
N GLY A 32 -17.99 16.66 0.92
CA GLY A 32 -17.37 15.64 0.08
C GLY A 32 -16.20 14.95 0.79
N VAL A 33 -16.05 13.65 0.59
CA VAL A 33 -14.87 12.88 1.04
C VAL A 33 -14.30 12.13 -0.14
N LEU A 34 -12.99 12.26 -0.34
CA LEU A 34 -12.25 11.55 -1.36
C LEU A 34 -11.15 10.74 -0.68
N THR A 35 -11.12 9.44 -0.97
CA THR A 35 -10.15 8.50 -0.41
C THR A 35 -9.35 7.86 -1.53
N GLY A 36 -8.07 7.63 -1.29
CA GLY A 36 -7.19 6.92 -2.21
C GLY A 36 -5.82 6.76 -1.58
N CYS A 37 -5.01 5.86 -2.14
CA CYS A 37 -3.66 5.61 -1.66
C CYS A 37 -2.74 6.80 -1.94
N LEU A 38 -2.87 7.43 -3.12
CA LEU A 38 -2.06 8.57 -3.53
C LEU A 38 -2.86 9.88 -3.53
N ARG A 39 -2.15 11.01 -3.37
CA ARG A 39 -2.77 12.33 -3.38
C ARG A 39 -3.19 12.74 -4.79
N ILE A 40 -4.48 13.02 -4.95
CA ILE A 40 -5.08 13.52 -6.20
C ILE A 40 -4.84 15.04 -6.37
N ALA A 41 -4.53 15.74 -5.27
CA ALA A 41 -4.49 17.20 -5.19
C ALA A 41 -3.50 17.89 -6.16
N LYS A 42 -2.42 17.20 -6.56
CA LYS A 42 -1.34 17.80 -7.35
C LYS A 42 -1.57 17.79 -8.87
N GLU A 43 -2.53 17.01 -9.37
CA GLU A 43 -2.78 16.84 -10.81
C GLU A 43 -3.53 18.02 -11.48
N SER A 44 -3.61 19.18 -10.80
CA SER A 44 -4.41 20.34 -11.24
C SER A 44 -5.86 19.95 -11.57
N ILE A 45 -6.33 18.83 -11.04
CA ILE A 45 -7.71 18.32 -11.14
C ILE A 45 -8.67 19.26 -10.40
N PHE A 46 -8.13 20.03 -9.45
CA PHE A 46 -8.89 20.92 -8.59
C PHE A 46 -8.50 22.39 -8.76
N THR A 47 -8.13 22.83 -9.96
CA THR A 47 -7.82 24.26 -10.19
C THR A 47 -9.00 25.15 -9.74
N GLY A 48 -8.78 25.91 -8.67
CA GLY A 48 -9.76 26.76 -8.02
C GLY A 48 -10.61 26.11 -6.90
N LEU A 49 -10.23 24.93 -6.42
CA LEU A 49 -10.76 24.26 -5.23
C LEU A 49 -9.66 24.28 -4.15
N ASN A 50 -9.67 25.31 -3.30
CA ASN A 50 -8.58 25.58 -2.34
C ASN A 50 -8.87 25.12 -0.89
N ASN A 51 -10.01 24.46 -0.65
CA ASN A 51 -10.51 24.15 0.69
C ASN A 51 -10.29 22.68 1.12
N PHE A 52 -9.29 21.99 0.57
CA PHE A 52 -9.04 20.60 0.96
C PHE A 52 -8.32 20.51 2.30
N ARG A 53 -8.92 19.79 3.23
CA ARG A 53 -8.21 19.20 4.35
C ARG A 53 -7.70 17.82 3.94
N VAL A 54 -6.38 17.68 3.81
CA VAL A 54 -5.76 16.38 3.59
C VAL A 54 -5.56 15.68 4.93
N VAL A 55 -5.95 14.41 4.99
CA VAL A 55 -5.67 13.50 6.10
C VAL A 55 -4.85 12.36 5.53
N SER A 56 -3.65 12.18 6.06
CA SER A 56 -2.67 11.14 5.71
C SER A 56 -2.62 10.06 6.79
N ILE A 57 -1.88 8.98 6.49
CA ILE A 57 -1.62 7.88 7.43
C ILE A 57 -0.82 8.31 8.66
N PHE A 58 -0.15 9.47 8.61
CA PHE A 58 0.62 9.99 9.74
C PHE A 58 -0.22 10.84 10.71
N ASP A 59 -1.40 11.30 10.27
CA ASP A 59 -2.25 12.17 11.07
C ASP A 59 -3.03 11.37 12.11
N GLU A 60 -3.02 11.80 13.38
CA GLU A 60 -3.76 11.12 14.46
C GLU A 60 -5.26 10.97 14.18
N ILE A 61 -5.86 11.89 13.42
CA ILE A 61 -7.28 11.81 13.05
C ILE A 61 -7.59 10.59 12.14
N SER A 62 -6.57 9.99 11.51
CA SER A 62 -6.68 8.75 10.74
C SER A 62 -6.71 7.49 11.61
N ASN A 63 -6.36 7.61 12.89
CA ASN A 63 -6.31 6.50 13.83
C ASN A 63 -7.69 5.82 13.91
N GLN A 64 -7.71 4.48 13.80
CA GLN A 64 -8.92 3.63 13.87
C GLN A 64 -9.99 3.92 12.79
N ARG A 65 -9.66 4.61 11.68
CA ARG A 65 -10.64 4.92 10.62
C ARG A 65 -10.54 4.03 9.38
N PHE A 66 -9.40 3.39 9.15
CA PHE A 66 -9.07 2.74 7.88
C PHE A 66 -8.79 1.24 7.98
N GLY A 67 -9.17 0.62 9.09
CA GLY A 67 -9.23 -0.83 9.20
C GLY A 67 -9.66 -1.32 10.58
N PHE A 68 -9.30 -2.55 10.94
CA PHE A 68 -9.63 -3.10 12.26
C PHE A 68 -8.50 -2.90 13.24
N THR A 69 -8.86 -2.55 14.47
CA THR A 69 -7.96 -2.52 15.63
C THR A 69 -7.84 -3.91 16.26
N GLN A 70 -6.82 -4.13 17.09
CA GLN A 70 -6.68 -5.40 17.82
C GLN A 70 -7.94 -5.79 18.62
N PRO A 71 -8.60 -4.88 19.39
CA PRO A 71 -9.82 -5.24 20.10
C PRO A 71 -10.99 -5.66 19.19
N GLU A 72 -11.12 -5.04 18.01
CA GLU A 72 -12.15 -5.41 17.03
C GLU A 72 -11.86 -6.79 16.43
N ILE A 73 -10.59 -7.08 16.11
CA ILE A 73 -10.15 -8.41 15.67
C ILE A 73 -10.42 -9.46 16.75
N ASP A 74 -10.09 -9.17 18.01
CA ASP A 74 -10.28 -10.10 19.12
C ASP A 74 -11.77 -10.40 19.36
N THR A 75 -12.62 -9.37 19.24
CA THR A 75 -14.08 -9.51 19.32
C THR A 75 -14.60 -10.35 18.17
N MET A 76 -14.20 -10.05 16.94
CA MET A 76 -14.59 -10.83 15.76
C MET A 76 -14.18 -12.30 15.89
N LEU A 77 -12.93 -12.59 16.29
CA LEU A 77 -12.48 -13.98 16.48
C LEU A 77 -13.24 -14.67 17.61
N GLN A 78 -13.61 -13.96 18.67
CA GLN A 78 -14.45 -14.50 19.73
C GLN A 78 -15.85 -14.87 19.23
N ASP A 79 -16.52 -13.98 18.51
CA ASP A 79 -17.90 -14.15 18.04
C ASP A 79 -18.04 -15.37 17.11
N TYR A 80 -17.00 -15.64 16.31
CA TYR A 80 -16.93 -16.82 15.44
C TYR A 80 -16.30 -18.07 16.09
N GLN A 81 -15.95 -18.03 17.38
CA GLN A 81 -15.31 -19.13 18.11
C GLN A 81 -13.94 -19.55 17.52
N LEU A 82 -13.16 -18.57 17.05
CA LEU A 82 -11.87 -18.74 16.35
C LEU A 82 -10.67 -18.22 17.16
N LYS A 83 -10.78 -18.15 18.49
CA LYS A 83 -9.72 -17.58 19.36
C LYS A 83 -8.35 -18.23 19.18
N ASP A 84 -8.30 -19.53 18.87
CA ASP A 84 -7.05 -20.26 18.66
C ASP A 84 -6.23 -19.71 17.48
N TYR A 85 -6.86 -18.97 16.57
CA TYR A 85 -6.23 -18.38 15.39
C TYR A 85 -5.72 -16.95 15.58
N GLN A 86 -5.87 -16.37 16.77
CA GLN A 86 -5.49 -14.97 17.05
C GLN A 86 -4.02 -14.66 16.73
N LYS A 87 -3.10 -15.58 17.09
CA LYS A 87 -1.67 -15.42 16.79
C LYS A 87 -1.41 -15.41 15.29
N GLN A 88 -2.05 -16.31 14.54
CA GLN A 88 -1.91 -16.39 13.09
C GLN A 88 -2.50 -15.17 12.39
N MET A 89 -3.68 -14.71 12.84
CA MET A 89 -4.31 -13.48 12.38
C MET A 89 -3.38 -12.27 12.55
N LYS A 90 -2.80 -12.10 13.75
CA LYS A 90 -1.85 -11.03 14.03
C LYS A 90 -0.61 -11.11 13.15
N GLU A 91 0.01 -12.28 13.08
CA GLU A 91 1.26 -12.44 12.33
C GLU A 91 1.11 -12.21 10.82
N TRP A 92 -0.06 -12.54 10.25
CA TRP A 92 -0.30 -12.45 8.82
C TRP A 92 -0.90 -11.13 8.36
N TYR A 93 -1.77 -10.52 9.15
CA TYR A 93 -2.63 -9.43 8.67
C TYR A 93 -2.59 -8.16 9.53
N ASP A 94 -1.94 -8.18 10.70
CA ASP A 94 -1.66 -6.98 11.49
C ASP A 94 -0.47 -6.22 10.94
N GLY A 95 -0.37 -4.94 11.27
CA GLY A 95 0.93 -4.29 11.31
C GLY A 95 0.98 -2.98 10.56
N TYR A 96 -0.10 -2.51 9.93
CA TYR A 96 -0.11 -1.16 9.39
C TYR A 96 -0.15 -0.12 10.52
N GLN A 97 0.53 1.01 10.34
CA GLN A 97 0.57 2.07 11.34
C GLN A 97 -0.17 3.29 10.79
N PHE A 98 -1.27 3.67 11.45
CA PHE A 98 -2.09 4.83 11.10
C PHE A 98 -2.25 5.70 12.33
N GLY A 99 -1.72 6.92 12.30
CA GLY A 99 -1.84 7.89 13.39
C GLY A 99 -1.41 7.34 14.76
N GLY A 100 -0.38 6.48 14.79
CA GLY A 100 0.12 5.86 16.02
C GLY A 100 -0.52 4.54 16.43
N CYS A 101 -1.46 3.98 15.64
CA CYS A 101 -2.15 2.74 15.99
C CYS A 101 -1.89 1.63 14.97
N ASP A 102 -1.77 0.40 15.49
CA ASP A 102 -1.71 -0.82 14.70
C ASP A 102 -3.09 -1.15 14.15
N ILE A 103 -3.15 -1.26 12.83
CA ILE A 103 -4.37 -1.52 12.07
C ILE A 103 -4.17 -2.74 11.17
N TYR A 104 -5.20 -3.58 11.15
CA TYR A 104 -5.31 -4.75 10.29
C TYR A 104 -5.96 -4.36 8.96
N ASN A 105 -5.49 -4.97 7.87
CA ASN A 105 -6.16 -4.86 6.58
C ASN A 105 -7.57 -5.48 6.66
N PRO A 106 -8.65 -4.73 6.38
CA PRO A 106 -10.02 -5.25 6.53
C PRO A 106 -10.32 -6.44 5.63
N TRP A 107 -9.87 -6.39 4.38
CA TRP A 107 -10.13 -7.43 3.41
C TRP A 107 -9.46 -8.74 3.83
N SER A 108 -8.16 -8.70 4.14
CA SER A 108 -7.42 -9.90 4.55
C SER A 108 -7.94 -10.48 5.85
N ALA A 109 -8.27 -9.64 6.83
CA ALA A 109 -8.83 -10.09 8.11
C ALA A 109 -10.21 -10.77 7.93
N LEU A 110 -11.13 -10.12 7.20
CA LEU A 110 -12.45 -10.68 6.93
C LEU A 110 -12.36 -11.97 6.14
N MET A 111 -11.48 -12.03 5.15
CA MET A 111 -11.33 -13.23 4.33
C MET A 111 -10.71 -14.40 5.07
N TYR A 112 -9.79 -14.12 6.00
CA TYR A 112 -9.29 -15.18 6.86
C TYR A 112 -10.35 -15.71 7.81
N VAL A 113 -11.15 -14.83 8.44
CA VAL A 113 -12.27 -15.25 9.28
C VAL A 113 -13.30 -16.05 8.48
N ASP A 114 -13.70 -15.58 7.31
CA ASP A 114 -14.63 -16.30 6.42
C ASP A 114 -14.10 -17.70 6.08
N LYS A 115 -12.83 -17.81 5.70
CA LYS A 115 -12.19 -19.09 5.41
C LYS A 115 -12.18 -20.04 6.61
N LEU A 116 -11.88 -19.51 7.80
CA LEU A 116 -11.92 -20.25 9.05
C LEU A 116 -13.36 -20.61 9.49
N ALA A 117 -14.37 -19.85 9.10
CA ALA A 117 -15.76 -20.20 9.41
C ALA A 117 -16.29 -21.27 8.43
N ASN A 118 -15.96 -21.15 7.15
CA ASN A 118 -16.71 -21.80 6.07
C ASN A 118 -15.94 -22.91 5.32
N THR A 119 -14.68 -23.18 5.65
CA THR A 119 -13.88 -24.21 4.95
C THR A 119 -13.12 -25.12 5.91
N SER A 120 -12.68 -26.29 5.47
CA SER A 120 -11.77 -27.15 6.27
C SER A 120 -10.31 -26.69 6.24
N ARG A 121 -9.94 -25.75 5.37
CA ARG A 121 -8.57 -25.24 5.23
C ARG A 121 -8.33 -24.12 6.22
N ARG A 122 -7.38 -24.32 7.13
CA ARG A 122 -7.12 -23.40 8.25
C ARG A 122 -5.90 -22.49 8.05
N GLU A 123 -5.12 -22.76 7.00
CA GLU A 123 -3.90 -22.01 6.73
C GLU A 123 -4.19 -20.58 6.27
N PRO A 124 -3.43 -19.58 6.73
CA PRO A 124 -3.51 -18.23 6.22
C PRO A 124 -2.98 -18.14 4.77
N GLU A 125 -3.45 -17.13 4.03
CA GLU A 125 -3.18 -16.93 2.60
C GLU A 125 -2.99 -15.44 2.29
N SER A 126 -2.48 -15.12 1.10
CA SER A 126 -2.36 -13.75 0.63
C SER A 126 -3.64 -13.32 -0.09
N PHE A 127 -4.60 -12.79 0.66
CA PHE A 127 -5.90 -12.33 0.16
C PHE A 127 -5.85 -10.99 -0.57
N TRP A 128 -5.05 -10.05 -0.09
CA TRP A 128 -4.90 -8.72 -0.68
C TRP A 128 -4.06 -8.76 -1.97
N ALA A 129 -3.00 -9.58 -1.98
CA ALA A 129 -2.11 -9.74 -3.13
C ALA A 129 -2.84 -10.15 -4.42
N ASN A 130 -3.94 -10.91 -4.29
CA ASN A 130 -4.76 -11.38 -5.40
C ASN A 130 -5.67 -10.27 -5.99
N THR A 131 -5.70 -9.09 -5.36
CA THR A 131 -6.56 -7.96 -5.74
C THR A 131 -5.78 -6.72 -6.17
N SER A 132 -4.46 -6.68 -5.95
CA SER A 132 -3.61 -5.52 -6.21
C SER A 132 -2.87 -5.62 -7.55
N GLY A 133 -2.69 -4.46 -8.21
CA GLY A 133 -1.86 -4.32 -9.41
C GLY A 133 -0.38 -4.39 -9.06
N ASN A 134 0.13 -5.60 -8.82
CA ASN A 134 1.52 -5.90 -8.46
C ASN A 134 2.52 -5.55 -9.59
N ASP A 135 2.03 -5.37 -10.81
CA ASP A 135 2.81 -5.03 -12.01
C ASP A 135 3.76 -3.85 -11.80
N ILE A 136 3.34 -2.87 -11.01
CA ILE A 136 4.12 -1.66 -10.77
C ILE A 136 5.33 -1.94 -9.86
N ILE A 137 5.19 -2.85 -8.89
CA ILE A 137 6.32 -3.26 -8.04
C ILE A 137 7.28 -4.11 -8.82
N TYR A 138 6.75 -5.07 -9.59
CA TYR A 138 7.53 -5.89 -10.46
C TYR A 138 8.37 -5.00 -11.42
N ARG A 139 7.77 -3.95 -11.99
CA ARG A 139 8.49 -2.94 -12.79
C ARG A 139 9.62 -2.28 -12.00
N TYR A 140 9.36 -1.84 -10.76
CA TYR A 140 10.39 -1.22 -9.93
C TYR A 140 11.54 -2.16 -9.57
N ILE A 141 11.25 -3.43 -9.29
CA ILE A 141 12.28 -4.44 -9.01
C ILE A 141 13.11 -4.71 -10.27
N LYS A 142 12.47 -4.81 -11.44
CA LYS A 142 13.15 -5.01 -12.71
C LYS A 142 14.09 -3.85 -13.08
N GLU A 143 13.65 -2.62 -12.84
CA GLU A 143 14.43 -1.39 -13.10
C GLU A 143 15.34 -1.00 -11.91
N ALA A 144 15.39 -1.79 -10.83
CA ALA A 144 16.14 -1.47 -9.62
C ALA A 144 17.65 -1.41 -9.84
N ASN A 145 18.27 -0.32 -9.39
CA ASN A 145 19.72 -0.20 -9.29
C ASN A 145 20.28 -1.11 -8.15
N PRO A 146 21.60 -1.38 -8.13
CA PRO A 146 22.19 -2.28 -7.14
C PRO A 146 21.86 -1.93 -5.68
N LYS A 147 21.88 -0.64 -5.32
CA LYS A 147 21.56 -0.19 -3.96
C LYS A 147 20.12 -0.52 -3.57
N MET A 148 19.18 -0.34 -4.50
CA MET A 148 17.78 -0.69 -4.23
C MET A 148 17.58 -2.19 -4.07
N ARG A 149 18.37 -3.01 -4.77
CA ARG A 149 18.34 -4.47 -4.60
C ARG A 149 18.78 -4.86 -3.20
N ASP A 150 19.90 -4.32 -2.72
CA ASP A 150 20.36 -4.55 -1.34
C ASP A 150 19.29 -4.13 -0.32
N GLU A 151 18.63 -2.99 -0.55
CA GLU A 151 17.55 -2.50 0.31
C GLU A 151 16.32 -3.40 0.29
N PHE A 152 15.96 -3.95 -0.86
CA PHE A 152 14.87 -4.92 -0.95
C PHE A 152 15.23 -6.27 -0.33
N ASP A 153 16.48 -6.72 -0.43
CA ASP A 153 16.95 -7.94 0.24
C ASP A 153 16.88 -7.78 1.77
N ILE A 154 17.28 -6.60 2.29
CA ILE A 154 17.10 -6.26 3.71
C ILE A 154 15.62 -6.35 4.10
N LEU A 155 14.72 -5.77 3.31
CA LEU A 155 13.28 -5.81 3.56
C LEU A 155 12.73 -7.26 3.52
N ALA A 156 13.13 -8.05 2.53
CA ALA A 156 12.73 -9.45 2.37
C ALA A 156 13.26 -10.34 3.52
N ALA A 157 14.43 -10.02 4.09
CA ALA A 157 14.92 -10.64 5.31
C ALA A 157 14.11 -10.27 6.57
N GLY A 158 13.24 -9.27 6.49
CA GLY A 158 12.48 -8.71 7.63
C GLY A 158 13.20 -7.56 8.33
N GLY A 159 14.23 -7.00 7.71
CA GLY A 159 14.95 -5.82 8.18
C GLY A 159 14.20 -4.52 7.90
N MET A 160 14.91 -3.42 8.13
CA MET A 160 14.40 -2.06 8.02
C MET A 160 15.32 -1.22 7.15
N ILE A 161 14.76 -0.26 6.43
CA ILE A 161 15.51 0.72 5.64
C ILE A 161 15.13 2.15 6.03
N GLU A 162 16.01 3.10 5.78
CA GLU A 162 15.76 4.52 6.08
C GLU A 162 15.60 5.30 4.79
N LYS A 163 14.44 5.95 4.61
CA LYS A 163 14.09 6.64 3.37
C LYS A 163 13.31 7.91 3.61
N ALA A 164 13.56 8.89 2.75
CA ALA A 164 12.72 10.07 2.63
C ALA A 164 11.38 9.68 2.01
N VAL A 165 10.28 10.11 2.63
CA VAL A 165 8.91 9.90 2.16
C VAL A 165 8.34 11.22 1.65
N LYS A 166 7.87 11.20 0.41
CA LYS A 166 7.22 12.31 -0.25
C LYS A 166 5.70 12.09 -0.22
N ASP A 167 4.98 13.01 0.42
CA ASP A 167 3.55 12.82 0.64
C ASP A 167 2.68 13.14 -0.58
N ASP A 168 3.19 13.92 -1.51
CA ASP A 168 2.49 14.44 -2.68
C ASP A 168 2.87 13.73 -3.98
N ILE A 169 3.25 12.46 -3.91
CA ILE A 169 3.54 11.65 -5.10
C ILE A 169 2.29 11.44 -5.95
N THR A 170 2.42 11.63 -7.25
CA THR A 170 1.41 11.23 -8.25
C THR A 170 1.92 10.12 -9.15
N TYR A 171 1.02 9.50 -9.92
CA TYR A 171 1.39 8.46 -10.87
C TYR A 171 2.37 8.94 -11.96
N ARG A 172 2.45 10.25 -12.25
CA ARG A 172 3.44 10.80 -13.21
C ARG A 172 4.86 10.76 -12.67
N GLU A 173 5.01 10.83 -11.35
CA GLU A 173 6.30 10.86 -10.68
C GLU A 173 6.82 9.43 -10.42
N MET A 174 6.12 8.40 -10.90
CA MET A 174 6.45 6.99 -10.69
C MET A 174 7.66 6.54 -11.50
N ASP A 175 7.95 7.15 -12.64
CA ASP A 175 9.17 6.85 -13.42
C ASP A 175 10.44 7.33 -12.70
N GLN A 176 10.31 8.14 -11.64
CA GLN A 176 11.44 8.53 -10.80
C GLN A 176 11.68 7.46 -9.73
N ILE A 177 12.75 6.71 -9.91
CA ILE A 177 13.08 5.55 -9.07
C ILE A 177 13.12 5.86 -7.56
N ASN A 178 13.47 7.10 -7.17
CA ASN A 178 13.51 7.53 -5.78
C ASN A 178 12.13 7.58 -5.10
N ASN A 179 11.04 7.70 -5.86
CA ASN A 179 9.68 7.80 -5.32
C ASN A 179 9.07 6.44 -4.98
N VAL A 180 9.73 5.34 -5.37
CA VAL A 180 9.26 3.96 -5.12
C VAL A 180 8.91 3.72 -3.66
N TYR A 181 9.74 4.18 -2.71
CA TYR A 181 9.53 3.93 -1.29
C TYR A 181 8.32 4.67 -0.73
N SER A 182 8.07 5.88 -1.24
CA SER A 182 6.85 6.63 -0.91
C SER A 182 5.62 5.90 -1.46
N PHE A 183 5.70 5.41 -2.69
CA PHE A 183 4.61 4.66 -3.30
C PHE A 183 4.33 3.36 -2.54
N LEU A 184 5.35 2.56 -2.27
CA LEU A 184 5.24 1.30 -1.53
C LEU A 184 4.63 1.52 -0.14
N LEU A 185 5.00 2.60 0.55
CA LEU A 185 4.39 2.97 1.82
C LEU A 185 2.90 3.29 1.65
N TYR A 186 2.56 4.24 0.76
CA TYR A 186 1.19 4.71 0.60
C TYR A 186 0.22 3.68 0.01
N THR A 187 0.74 2.68 -0.70
CA THR A 187 -0.04 1.57 -1.24
C THR A 187 -0.08 0.34 -0.34
N GLY A 188 0.58 0.38 0.83
CA GLY A 188 0.49 -0.67 1.85
C GLY A 188 1.47 -1.83 1.68
N TYR A 189 2.52 -1.66 0.88
CA TYR A 189 3.63 -2.63 0.79
C TYR A 189 4.72 -2.39 1.83
N LEU A 190 4.83 -1.17 2.32
CA LEU A 190 5.68 -0.82 3.46
C LEU A 190 4.85 -0.14 4.54
N LYS A 191 5.38 -0.14 5.76
CA LYS A 191 4.92 0.66 6.89
C LYS A 191 6.02 1.54 7.43
N ALA A 192 5.65 2.69 7.98
CA ALA A 192 6.56 3.55 8.72
C ALA A 192 6.50 3.19 10.21
N ILE A 193 7.65 2.89 10.80
CA ILE A 193 7.75 2.52 12.23
C ILE A 193 8.15 3.71 13.09
N ARG A 194 9.01 4.56 12.53
CA ARG A 194 9.61 5.67 13.25
C ARG A 194 9.97 6.80 12.31
N CYS A 195 9.70 8.03 12.73
CA CYS A 195 10.28 9.22 12.11
C CYS A 195 11.67 9.48 12.70
N LEU A 196 12.67 9.62 11.83
CA LEU A 196 14.06 9.88 12.21
C LEU A 196 14.41 11.37 12.05
N ASP A 197 13.80 12.04 11.07
CA ASP A 197 13.98 13.47 10.78
C ASP A 197 12.68 14.01 10.17
N GLU A 198 11.93 14.82 10.93
CA GLU A 198 10.65 15.37 10.49
C GLU A 198 10.82 16.39 9.36
N ASP A 199 11.87 17.22 9.43
CA ASP A 199 12.15 18.27 8.44
C ASP A 199 12.51 17.67 7.08
N LYS A 200 13.32 16.61 7.08
CA LYS A 200 13.69 15.87 5.86
C LYS A 200 12.72 14.75 5.50
N ARG A 201 11.68 14.54 6.30
CA ARG A 201 10.68 13.47 6.13
C ARG A 201 11.35 12.09 6.02
N ILE A 202 12.35 11.80 6.85
CA ILE A 202 13.06 10.52 6.84
C ILE A 202 12.40 9.56 7.84
N TYR A 203 12.04 8.39 7.33
CA TYR A 203 11.36 7.35 8.09
C TYR A 203 12.13 6.03 8.02
N GLN A 204 12.03 5.28 9.11
CA GLN A 204 12.37 3.87 9.13
C GLN A 204 11.18 3.06 8.60
N LEU A 205 11.39 2.36 7.50
CA LEU A 205 10.38 1.59 6.78
C LEU A 205 10.66 0.09 6.88
N MET A 206 9.59 -0.71 6.93
CA MET A 206 9.66 -2.17 6.85
C MET A 206 8.44 -2.77 6.17
N ILE A 207 8.51 -4.06 5.84
CA ILE A 207 7.35 -4.83 5.37
C ILE A 207 6.35 -5.01 6.55
N PRO A 208 5.04 -4.77 6.36
CA PRO A 208 4.09 -4.74 7.46
C PRO A 208 3.86 -6.09 8.13
N ASN A 209 3.73 -7.15 7.34
CA ASN A 209 3.28 -8.47 7.80
C ASN A 209 3.70 -9.61 6.87
N LYS A 210 3.36 -10.85 7.24
CA LYS A 210 3.71 -12.04 6.44
C LYS A 210 3.02 -12.08 5.08
N GLU A 211 1.80 -11.58 4.97
CA GLU A 211 1.08 -11.54 3.70
C GLU A 211 1.87 -10.74 2.65
N ILE A 212 2.27 -9.51 2.99
CA ILE A 212 3.04 -8.65 2.10
C ILE A 212 4.45 -9.19 1.90
N LYS A 213 5.08 -9.76 2.94
CA LYS A 213 6.39 -10.41 2.80
C LYS A 213 6.36 -11.50 1.72
N ARG A 214 5.29 -12.29 1.66
CA ARG A 214 5.12 -13.33 0.63
C ARG A 214 5.02 -12.74 -0.78
N VAL A 215 4.36 -11.60 -0.93
CA VAL A 215 4.29 -10.88 -2.22
C VAL A 215 5.68 -10.45 -2.68
N PHE A 216 6.46 -9.82 -1.80
CA PHE A 216 7.84 -9.44 -2.12
C PHE A 216 8.65 -10.66 -2.56
N LEU A 217 8.65 -11.74 -1.79
CA LEU A 217 9.40 -12.95 -2.10
C LEU A 217 8.98 -13.58 -3.44
N SER A 218 7.69 -13.58 -3.77
CA SER A 218 7.21 -14.08 -5.07
C SER A 218 7.78 -13.25 -6.22
N ILE A 219 7.67 -11.92 -6.13
CA ILE A 219 8.17 -11.03 -7.18
C ILE A 219 9.70 -11.15 -7.33
N PHE A 220 10.43 -11.29 -6.23
CA PHE A 220 11.88 -11.52 -6.26
C PHE A 220 12.25 -12.85 -6.92
N SER A 221 11.52 -13.92 -6.61
CA SER A 221 11.75 -15.23 -7.22
C SER A 221 11.51 -15.18 -8.73
N GLU A 222 10.37 -14.62 -9.16
CA GLU A 222 10.01 -14.48 -10.57
C GLU A 222 11.07 -13.68 -11.34
N TRP A 223 11.52 -12.56 -10.77
CA TRP A 223 12.58 -11.77 -11.37
C TRP A 223 13.92 -12.52 -11.45
N PHE A 224 14.29 -13.27 -10.40
CA PHE A 224 15.54 -14.03 -10.38
C PHE A 224 15.54 -15.13 -11.45
N ASP A 225 14.44 -15.86 -11.57
CA ASP A 225 14.27 -16.92 -12.58
C ASP A 225 14.42 -16.33 -13.99
N GLU A 226 13.82 -15.17 -14.26
CA GLU A 226 14.04 -14.45 -15.53
C GLU A 226 15.51 -14.09 -15.77
N GLN A 227 16.24 -13.60 -14.76
CA GLN A 227 17.66 -13.28 -14.94
C GLN A 227 18.50 -14.51 -15.28
N VAL A 228 18.20 -15.65 -14.66
CA VAL A 228 18.89 -16.92 -14.92
C VAL A 228 18.61 -17.40 -16.35
N GLU A 229 17.36 -17.32 -16.81
CA GLU A 229 16.99 -17.68 -18.18
C GLU A 229 17.66 -16.76 -19.23
N HIS A 230 17.69 -15.45 -18.98
CA HIS A 230 18.34 -14.49 -19.89
C HIS A 230 19.87 -14.63 -19.91
N SER A 231 20.48 -14.94 -18.76
CA SER A 231 21.92 -15.21 -18.66
C SER A 231 22.30 -16.56 -19.28
N GLY A 232 21.42 -17.56 -19.18
CA GLY A 232 21.60 -18.88 -19.82
C GLY A 232 21.51 -18.83 -21.35
N ASN A 233 20.71 -17.92 -21.91
CA ASN A 233 20.62 -17.69 -23.36
C ASN A 233 21.77 -16.83 -23.93
N SER A 234 22.66 -16.30 -23.09
CA SER A 234 23.81 -15.49 -23.54
C SER A 234 25.10 -16.32 -23.77
N PHE A 235 25.01 -17.66 -23.67
CA PHE A 235 26.13 -18.60 -23.87
C PHE A 235 25.89 -19.64 -24.98
N VAL A 236 25.00 -19.36 -25.94
CA VAL A 236 24.81 -20.18 -27.16
C VAL A 236 25.19 -19.40 -28.40
#